data_AF-A0A6I8VZY5-F1
#
_entry.id   AF-A0A6I8VZY5-F1
#
_cell.length_a   1.000
_cell.length_b   1.000
_cell.length_c   1.000
_cell.angle_alpha   90.00
_cell.angle_beta   90.00
_cell.angle_gamma   90.00
#
_symmetry.space_group_name_H-M   'P 1'
#
loop_
_entity.id
_entity.type
_entity.pdbx_description
1 polymer ?
#
loop_
_entity_poly.entity_id
_entity_poly.type
_entity_poly.pdbx_seq_one_letter_code
_entity_poly.pdbx_strand_id
1 'polypeptide(L)'
;MVCYFSPAIDSAIVVIASSSRIPVCSLPRPLDAVTMSYLSNFNNENAKQILMDIIRCVNQPDNSKKLSEAKASAGKEMMLMMQHVFPLVMQLQLEVIKSHGFPGNREGLVQFSQLIREMERDDMEIARLRSQIRAIYLPPIAINTTNDILI
;
A
#
# COMPACT_ATOMS: atom_id res chain seq x y z
N MET A 1 -22.07 8.66 -4.58
CA MET A 1 -21.99 7.36 -3.88
C MET A 1 -20.52 7.08 -3.65
N VAL A 2 -19.99 7.57 -2.53
CA VAL A 2 -18.55 7.50 -2.22
C VAL A 2 -18.31 6.16 -1.53
N CYS A 3 -17.64 5.23 -2.21
CA CYS A 3 -17.31 3.94 -1.64
C CYS A 3 -16.43 4.15 -0.39
N TYR A 4 -17.00 3.93 0.80
CA TYR A 4 -16.27 3.75 2.04
C TYR A 4 -15.42 2.48 1.92
N PHE A 5 -14.28 2.60 1.26
CA PHE A 5 -13.25 1.56 1.23
C PHE A 5 -12.69 1.46 2.65
N SER A 6 -13.06 0.38 3.34
CA SER A 6 -12.88 0.17 4.76
C SER A 6 -11.48 0.58 5.26
N PRO A 7 -11.36 1.41 6.32
CA PRO A 7 -10.07 1.85 6.87
C PRO A 7 -9.20 0.70 7.37
N ALA A 8 -9.77 -0.49 7.59
CA ALA A 8 -9.08 -1.66 8.14
C ALA A 8 -7.92 -2.19 7.29
N ILE A 9 -7.93 -1.97 5.97
CA ILE A 9 -6.85 -2.45 5.09
C ILE A 9 -5.66 -1.48 5.07
N ASP A 10 -5.92 -0.17 5.04
CA ASP A 10 -4.89 0.86 5.17
C ASP A 10 -4.26 0.82 6.58
N SER A 11 -5.08 0.45 7.56
CA SER A 11 -4.63 0.08 8.88
C SER A 11 -3.68 -1.10 8.88
N ALA A 12 -3.60 -2.00 7.91
CA ALA A 12 -2.60 -3.08 7.97
C ALA A 12 -1.16 -2.55 7.83
N ILE A 13 -0.91 -1.56 6.96
CA ILE A 13 0.40 -0.90 6.85
C ILE A 13 0.71 -0.12 8.14
N VAL A 14 -0.29 0.58 8.70
CA VAL A 14 -0.15 1.34 9.96
C VAL A 14 -0.02 0.42 11.18
N VAL A 15 -0.73 -0.70 11.24
CA VAL A 15 -0.75 -1.68 12.33
C VAL A 15 0.52 -2.53 12.30
N ILE A 16 1.05 -2.87 11.12
CA ILE A 16 2.37 -3.49 10.99
C ILE A 16 3.48 -2.50 11.43
N ALA A 17 3.28 -1.19 11.26
CA ALA A 17 4.14 -0.17 11.88
C ALA A 17 3.90 -0.04 13.40
N SER A 18 2.70 -0.37 13.89
CA SER A 18 2.29 -0.25 15.31
C SER A 18 2.64 -1.47 16.18
N SER A 19 2.86 -2.65 15.58
CA SER A 19 3.14 -3.89 16.32
C SER A 19 4.62 -4.07 16.71
N SER A 20 5.48 -3.12 16.34
CA SER A 20 6.80 -2.97 16.95
C SER A 20 6.64 -2.00 18.11
N ARG A 21 6.96 -2.39 19.34
CA ARG A 21 7.00 -1.47 20.50
C ARG A 21 7.88 -0.26 20.15
N ILE A 22 7.26 0.84 19.75
CA ILE A 22 7.90 2.14 19.70
C ILE A 22 7.14 3.00 20.70
N PRO A 23 7.75 3.37 21.83
CA PRO A 23 7.12 4.30 22.77
C PRO A 23 6.87 5.61 22.05
N VAL A 24 5.60 5.99 21.97
CA VAL A 24 5.13 7.29 21.49
C VAL A 24 5.49 8.31 22.57
N CYS A 25 6.75 8.76 22.60
CA CYS A 25 7.23 9.94 23.32
C CYS A 25 8.77 10.02 23.18
N SER A 26 9.27 10.62 22.09
CA SER A 26 10.61 11.22 22.08
C SER A 26 10.69 12.24 20.95
N LEU A 27 11.04 13.49 21.29
CA LEU A 27 11.53 14.64 20.52
C LEU A 27 11.46 14.62 18.98
N PRO A 28 11.24 15.80 18.34
CA PRO A 28 11.46 15.94 16.91
C PRO A 28 12.95 15.64 16.64
N ARG A 29 13.24 14.46 16.10
CA ARG A 29 14.53 14.24 15.43
C ARG A 29 14.60 15.29 14.32
N PRO A 30 15.73 15.99 14.15
CA PRO A 30 15.87 16.90 13.02
C PRO A 30 15.69 16.05 11.78
N LEU A 31 14.52 16.20 11.15
CA LEU A 31 14.19 15.64 9.85
C LEU A 31 15.32 16.09 8.94
N ASP A 32 16.15 15.15 8.55
CA ASP A 32 17.21 15.32 7.58
C ASP A 32 16.66 16.15 6.42
N ALA A 33 17.28 17.30 6.15
CA ALA A 33 16.82 18.27 5.15
C ALA A 33 16.69 17.67 3.73
N VAL A 34 17.28 16.50 3.51
CA VAL A 34 17.15 15.66 2.31
C VAL A 34 15.73 15.09 2.19
N THR A 35 15.07 14.81 3.31
CA THR A 35 13.70 14.30 3.35
C THR A 35 12.67 15.38 3.02
N MET A 36 12.90 16.63 3.42
CA MET A 36 12.01 17.75 3.11
C MET A 36 12.08 18.24 1.66
N SER A 37 13.17 17.98 0.94
CA SER A 37 13.36 18.52 -0.42
C SER A 37 12.63 17.73 -1.51
N TYR A 38 12.37 16.43 -1.34
CA TYR A 38 11.69 15.61 -2.35
C TYR A 38 10.16 15.75 -2.36
N LEU A 39 9.54 16.03 -1.21
CA LEU A 39 8.09 16.27 -1.11
C LEU A 39 7.69 17.54 -1.88
N SER A 40 8.61 18.49 -2.01
CA SER A 40 8.36 19.79 -2.61
C SER A 40 8.08 19.71 -4.13
N ASN A 41 8.38 18.59 -4.79
CA ASN A 41 8.10 18.37 -6.23
C ASN A 41 7.27 17.11 -6.50
N PHE A 42 6.69 16.49 -5.47
CA PHE A 42 5.81 15.35 -5.67
C PHE A 42 4.45 15.83 -6.21
N ASN A 43 4.04 15.34 -7.38
CA ASN A 43 2.82 15.75 -8.06
C ASN A 43 2.05 14.54 -8.59
N ASN A 44 0.86 14.78 -9.14
CA ASN A 44 -0.03 13.72 -9.63
C ASN A 44 0.64 12.83 -10.69
N GLU A 45 1.47 13.40 -11.57
CA GLU A 45 2.16 12.61 -12.59
C GLU A 45 3.18 11.65 -11.95
N ASN A 46 3.99 12.14 -11.01
CA ASN A 46 4.94 11.32 -10.27
C ASN A 46 4.24 10.19 -9.51
N ALA A 47 3.11 10.49 -8.85
CA ALA A 47 2.30 9.48 -8.17
C ALA A 47 1.80 8.39 -9.12
N LYS A 48 1.25 8.77 -10.28
CA LYS A 48 0.78 7.82 -11.30
C LYS A 48 1.91 6.96 -11.84
N GLN A 49 3.05 7.58 -12.21
CA GLN A 49 4.21 6.86 -12.71
C GLN A 49 4.70 5.81 -11.71
N ILE A 50 4.86 6.17 -10.43
CA ILE A 50 5.29 5.22 -9.40
C ILE A 50 4.28 4.08 -9.22
N LEU A 51 2.98 4.37 -9.19
CA LEU A 51 1.96 3.33 -9.08
C LEU A 51 1.94 2.40 -10.30
N MET A 52 2.13 2.95 -11.50
CA MET A 52 2.30 2.16 -12.73
C MET A 52 3.54 1.29 -12.65
N ASP A 53 4.64 1.80 -12.11
CA ASP A 53 5.90 1.07 -11.95
C ASP A 53 5.79 -0.05 -10.94
N ILE A 54 5.04 0.14 -9.85
CA ILE A 54 4.69 -0.93 -8.92
C ILE A 54 3.90 -2.03 -9.66
N ILE A 55 2.89 -1.66 -10.45
CA ILE A 55 2.10 -2.63 -11.22
C ILE A 55 2.98 -3.37 -12.24
N ARG A 56 3.87 -2.65 -12.95
CA ARG A 56 4.83 -3.27 -13.89
C ARG A 56 5.78 -4.22 -13.18
N CYS A 57 6.30 -3.82 -12.03
CA CYS A 57 7.21 -4.61 -11.20
C CYS A 57 6.54 -5.90 -10.73
N VAL A 58 5.30 -5.82 -10.23
CA VAL A 58 4.52 -7.00 -9.83
C VAL A 58 4.27 -7.95 -10.99
N ASN A 59 4.03 -7.43 -12.20
CA ASN A 59 3.78 -8.24 -13.40
C ASN A 59 5.05 -8.79 -14.07
N GLN A 60 6.25 -8.49 -13.56
CA GLN A 60 7.47 -9.15 -14.05
C GLN A 60 7.38 -10.67 -13.84
N PRO A 61 7.94 -11.49 -14.74
CA PRO A 61 7.78 -12.95 -14.70
C PRO A 61 8.24 -13.56 -13.37
N ASP A 62 9.36 -13.09 -12.81
CA ASP A 62 9.88 -13.59 -11.53
C ASP A 62 8.98 -13.23 -10.34
N ASN A 63 8.45 -12.00 -10.34
CA ASN A 63 7.61 -11.49 -9.24
C ASN A 63 6.19 -12.07 -9.30
N SER A 64 5.61 -12.12 -10.50
CA SER A 64 4.30 -12.71 -10.74
C SER A 64 4.27 -14.20 -10.42
N LYS A 65 5.35 -14.94 -10.73
CA LYS A 65 5.50 -16.35 -10.33
C LYS A 65 5.48 -16.51 -8.81
N LYS A 66 6.32 -15.76 -8.08
CA LYS A 66 6.36 -15.78 -6.60
C LYS A 66 5.00 -15.43 -5.98
N LEU A 67 4.33 -14.41 -6.51
CA LEU A 67 3.01 -14.00 -6.05
C LEU A 67 1.95 -15.07 -6.36
N SER A 68 2.02 -15.73 -7.51
CA SER A 68 1.12 -16.83 -7.86
C SER A 68 1.31 -18.05 -6.95
N GLU A 69 2.55 -18.40 -6.63
CA GLU A 69 2.86 -19.49 -5.68
C GLU A 69 2.33 -19.16 -4.28
N ALA A 70 2.57 -17.93 -3.79
CA ALA A 70 2.04 -17.48 -2.51
C ALA A 70 0.50 -17.44 -2.49
N LYS A 71 -0.15 -17.02 -3.58
CA LYS A 71 -1.61 -17.07 -3.75
C LYS A 71 -2.13 -18.49 -3.77
N ALA A 72 -1.45 -19.42 -4.43
CA ALA A 72 -1.83 -20.83 -4.45
C ALA A 72 -1.74 -21.47 -3.06
N SER A 73 -0.72 -21.12 -2.27
CA SER A 73 -0.57 -21.55 -0.88
C SER A 73 -1.63 -20.95 0.05
N ALA A 74 -2.00 -19.67 -0.17
CA ALA A 74 -3.00 -19.00 0.64
C ALA A 74 -4.45 -19.37 0.26
N GLY A 75 -4.70 -19.73 -1.00
CA GLY A 75 -6.03 -20.00 -1.51
C GLY A 75 -6.92 -18.76 -1.50
N LYS A 76 -8.07 -18.85 -0.82
CA LYS A 76 -9.02 -17.74 -0.63
C LYS A 76 -9.03 -17.20 0.81
N GLU A 77 -8.15 -17.72 1.66
CA GLU A 77 -8.11 -17.36 3.08
C GLU A 77 -7.50 -15.96 3.26
N MET A 78 -8.30 -15.03 3.76
CA MET A 78 -7.91 -13.63 3.98
C MET A 78 -6.65 -13.51 4.83
N MET A 79 -6.58 -14.29 5.92
CA MET A 79 -5.43 -14.26 6.83
C MET A 79 -4.15 -14.75 6.14
N LEU A 80 -4.24 -15.81 5.32
CA LEU A 80 -3.08 -16.36 4.60
C LEU A 80 -2.65 -15.44 3.45
N MET A 81 -3.59 -14.79 2.75
CA MET A 81 -3.27 -13.77 1.75
C MET A 81 -2.46 -12.62 2.37
N MET A 82 -2.84 -12.18 3.58
CA MET A 82 -2.12 -11.16 4.34
C MET A 82 -0.79 -11.66 4.94
N GLN A 83 -0.61 -12.96 5.17
CA GLN A 83 0.64 -13.50 5.70
C GLN A 83 1.65 -13.86 4.60
N HIS A 84 1.19 -14.31 3.43
CA HIS A 84 2.06 -14.80 2.36
C HIS A 84 2.19 -13.82 1.20
N VAL A 85 1.08 -13.23 0.74
CA VAL A 85 1.07 -12.38 -0.46
C VAL A 85 1.41 -10.93 -0.11
N PHE A 86 0.83 -10.41 0.97
CA PHE A 86 1.05 -9.01 1.37
C PHE A 86 2.54 -8.67 1.59
N PRO A 87 3.36 -9.45 2.33
CA PRO A 87 4.76 -9.11 2.54
C PRO A 87 5.57 -9.05 1.24
N LEU A 88 5.24 -9.90 0.25
CA LEU A 88 5.86 -9.87 -1.07
C LEU A 88 5.52 -8.59 -1.82
N VAL A 89 4.24 -8.18 -1.81
CA VAL A 89 3.82 -6.92 -2.44
C VAL A 89 4.49 -5.72 -1.77
N MET A 90 4.64 -5.72 -0.44
CA MET A 90 5.33 -4.64 0.27
C MET A 90 6.82 -4.56 -0.09
N GLN A 91 7.50 -5.68 -0.28
CA GLN A 91 8.89 -5.70 -0.74
C GLN A 91 9.03 -5.08 -2.13
N LEU A 92 8.15 -5.44 -3.06
CA LEU A 92 8.15 -4.88 -4.42
C LEU A 92 7.86 -3.37 -4.41
N GLN A 93 6.92 -2.92 -3.58
CA GLN A 93 6.66 -1.48 -3.42
C GLN A 93 7.90 -0.75 -2.91
N LEU A 94 8.58 -1.28 -1.89
CA LEU A 94 9.81 -0.70 -1.34
C LEU A 94 10.90 -0.56 -2.41
N GLU A 95 11.10 -1.57 -3.25
CA GLU A 95 12.10 -1.53 -4.33
C GLU A 95 11.79 -0.45 -5.37
N VAL A 96 10.52 -0.32 -5.75
CA VAL A 96 10.09 0.69 -6.72
C VAL A 96 10.22 2.09 -6.13
N ILE A 97 9.61 2.37 -4.98
CA ILE A 97 9.65 3.72 -4.40
C ILE A 97 11.07 4.18 -4.10
N LYS A 98 11.97 3.26 -3.73
CA LYS A 98 13.40 3.54 -3.55
C LYS A 98 14.05 4.05 -4.84
N SER A 99 13.69 3.47 -5.98
CA SER A 99 14.17 3.90 -7.30
C SER A 99 13.66 5.28 -7.70
N HIS A 100 12.56 5.73 -7.10
CA HIS A 100 12.00 7.08 -7.26
C HIS A 100 12.42 8.06 -6.16
N GLY A 101 13.39 7.68 -5.32
CA GLY A 101 13.97 8.58 -4.31
C GLY A 101 13.31 8.55 -2.93
N PHE A 102 12.31 7.69 -2.69
CA PHE A 102 11.80 7.47 -1.34
C PHE A 102 12.80 6.66 -0.51
N PRO A 103 12.76 6.79 0.83
CA PRO A 103 13.48 5.88 1.70
C PRO A 103 13.07 4.43 1.43
N GLY A 104 14.05 3.55 1.17
CA GLY A 104 13.84 2.11 0.96
C GLY A 104 13.55 1.34 2.26
N ASN A 105 12.84 1.96 3.19
CA ASN A 105 12.50 1.42 4.50
C ASN A 105 10.99 1.55 4.75
N ARG A 106 10.50 1.03 5.88
CA ARG A 106 9.08 1.08 6.21
C ARG A 106 8.54 2.52 6.34
N GLU A 107 9.37 3.45 6.79
CA GLU A 107 8.98 4.86 6.93
C GLU A 107 8.69 5.48 5.56
N GLY A 108 9.55 5.24 4.55
CA GLY A 108 9.31 5.70 3.18
C GLY A 108 8.05 5.11 2.55
N LEU A 109 7.74 3.85 2.85
CA LEU A 109 6.49 3.22 2.41
C LEU A 109 5.25 3.85 3.06
N VAL A 110 5.32 4.17 4.36
CA VAL A 110 4.24 4.87 5.07
C VAL A 110 4.04 6.27 4.50
N GLN A 111 5.12 7.03 4.29
CA GLN A 111 5.07 8.36 3.69
C GLN A 111 4.46 8.32 2.28
N PHE A 112 4.93 7.41 1.42
CA PHE A 112 4.36 7.22 0.09
C PHE A 112 2.86 6.88 0.15
N SER A 113 2.46 5.94 1.00
CA SER A 113 1.05 5.56 1.14
C SER A 113 0.16 6.73 1.60
N GLN A 114 0.66 7.57 2.51
CA GLN A 114 -0.06 8.77 2.98
C GLN A 114 -0.25 9.79 1.85
N LEU A 115 0.80 10.08 1.07
CA LEU A 115 0.70 10.99 -0.09
C LEU A 115 -0.32 10.49 -1.11
N ILE A 116 -0.23 9.21 -1.50
CA ILE A 116 -1.18 8.62 -2.45
C ILE A 116 -2.61 8.68 -1.91
N ARG A 117 -2.82 8.52 -0.60
CA ARG A 117 -4.14 8.62 0.04
C ARG A 117 -4.73 10.03 0.00
N GLU A 118 -3.90 11.06 0.07
CA GLU A 118 -4.34 12.44 -0.07
C GLU A 118 -4.71 12.72 -1.52
N MET A 119 -3.88 12.29 -2.46
CA MET A 119 -4.03 12.57 -3.88
C MET A 119 -5.15 11.77 -4.57
N GLU A 120 -5.43 10.54 -4.11
CA GLU A 120 -6.53 9.73 -4.67
C GLU A 120 -7.92 10.35 -4.44
N ARG A 121 -8.04 11.32 -3.53
CA ARG A 121 -9.31 12.04 -3.28
C ARG A 121 -9.67 12.96 -4.44
N ASP A 122 -8.65 13.52 -5.10
CA ASP A 122 -8.80 14.51 -6.15
C ASP A 122 -8.51 13.92 -7.55
N ASP A 123 -7.75 12.82 -7.64
CA ASP A 123 -7.41 12.14 -8.89
C ASP A 123 -7.92 10.68 -8.93
N MET A 124 -8.95 10.44 -9.76
CA MET A 124 -9.57 9.12 -9.92
C MET A 124 -8.62 8.07 -10.52
N GLU A 125 -7.62 8.48 -11.29
CA GLU A 125 -6.65 7.56 -11.88
C GLU A 125 -5.69 7.02 -10.83
N ILE A 126 -5.24 7.88 -9.90
CA ILE A 126 -4.45 7.47 -8.73
C ILE A 126 -5.26 6.46 -7.89
N ALA A 127 -6.53 6.73 -7.64
CA ALA A 127 -7.42 5.81 -6.92
C ALA A 127 -7.53 4.45 -7.62
N ARG A 128 -7.71 4.45 -8.96
CA ARG A 128 -7.78 3.24 -9.78
C ARG A 128 -6.49 2.42 -9.75
N LEU A 129 -5.34 3.08 -9.87
CA LEU A 129 -4.02 2.42 -9.83
C LEU A 129 -3.75 1.82 -8.44
N ARG A 130 -4.02 2.58 -7.37
CA ARG A 130 -3.88 2.09 -5.99
C ARG A 130 -4.79 0.90 -5.71
N SER A 131 -6.03 0.93 -6.20
CA SER A 131 -6.99 -0.18 -6.06
C SER A 131 -6.50 -1.45 -6.75
N GLN A 132 -5.87 -1.35 -7.93
CA GLN A 132 -5.29 -2.51 -8.61
C GLN A 132 -4.18 -3.15 -7.79
N ILE A 133 -3.30 -2.35 -7.18
CA ILE A 133 -2.23 -2.86 -6.33
C ILE A 133 -2.81 -3.57 -5.09
N ARG A 134 -3.82 -2.99 -4.46
CA ARG A 134 -4.55 -3.60 -3.33
C ARG A 134 -5.19 -4.94 -3.70
N ALA A 135 -5.82 -5.03 -4.87
CA ALA A 135 -6.46 -6.26 -5.34
C ALA A 135 -5.50 -7.46 -5.49
N ILE A 136 -4.18 -7.23 -5.46
CA ILE A 136 -3.18 -8.29 -5.53
C ILE A 136 -3.13 -9.09 -4.23
N TYR A 137 -3.28 -8.44 -3.08
CA TYR A 137 -3.18 -9.05 -1.75
C TYR A 137 -4.50 -9.03 -0.97
N LEU A 138 -5.54 -8.37 -1.49
CA LEU A 138 -6.89 -8.43 -0.95
C LEU A 138 -7.69 -9.53 -1.64
N PRO A 139 -8.31 -10.45 -0.89
CA PRO A 139 -9.32 -11.34 -1.42
C PRO A 139 -10.47 -10.54 -2.05
N PRO A 140 -11.13 -11.10 -3.10
CA PRO A 140 -12.36 -10.53 -3.61
C PRO A 140 -13.41 -10.49 -2.48
N ILE A 141 -13.68 -9.30 -1.97
CA ILE A 141 -14.77 -9.10 -1.01
C ILE A 141 -16.04 -9.03 -1.87
N ALA A 142 -16.76 -10.15 -1.99
CA ALA A 142 -18.11 -10.11 -2.52
C ALA A 142 -18.95 -9.29 -1.53
N ILE A 143 -19.34 -8.08 -1.92
CA ILE A 143 -20.34 -7.29 -1.19
C ILE A 143 -21.70 -7.97 -1.33
N ASN A 144 -21.91 -9.05 -0.59
CA ASN A 144 -23.25 -9.55 -0.33
C ASN A 144 -23.84 -8.59 0.72
N THR A 145 -24.40 -7.48 0.26
CA THR A 145 -25.31 -6.67 1.09
C THR A 145 -26.54 -7.52 1.36
N THR A 146 -26.52 -8.31 2.43
CA THR A 146 -27.73 -8.90 3.02
C THR A 146 -27.68 -8.61 4.51
N ASN A 147 -28.50 -7.62 4.89
CA ASN A 147 -29.18 -7.42 6.17
C ASN A 147 -28.62 -8.13 7.41
N ASP A 148 -28.20 -7.33 8.40
CA ASP A 148 -28.53 -7.53 9.81
C ASP A 148 -28.27 -6.22 10.57
N ILE A 149 -29.32 -5.39 10.72
CA ILE A 149 -29.77 -4.82 11.99
C ILE A 149 -31.28 -4.58 11.80
N LEU A 150 -32.04 -5.59 12.19
CA LEU A 150 -33.35 -5.39 12.79
C LEU A 150 -33.11 -4.70 14.15
N ILE A 151 -33.73 -3.53 14.34
CA ILE A 151 -34.51 -3.05 15.49
C ILE A 151 -34.81 -1.58 15.24
#